data_AF-A0A6A0HCN4-F1
#
_entry.id   AF-A0A6A0HCN4-F1
#
_cell.length_a   1.000
_cell.length_b   1.000
_cell.length_c   1.000
_cell.angle_alpha   90.00
_cell.angle_beta   90.00
_cell.angle_gamma   90.00
#
_symmetry.space_group_name_H-M   'P 1'
#
loop_
_entity.id
_entity.type
_entity.pdbx_description
1 polymer ?
#
loop_
_entity_poly.entity_id
_entity_poly.type
_entity_poly.pdbx_seq_one_letter_code
_entity_poly.pdbx_strand_id
1 'polypeptide(L)'
;MDEEVEELPIDIHLNKLVHFIVSRQHAKKDWAETTRVVREQINAAIQDMPEHPEILKLLSGTYINYFHCLKIVKILKQTEADSKNILGWYTSQRMKDWQAVVKQYEKGGAYLAESGHLLHQYIAHEIPGIQGQLSRCTQIQQECDKREADLHKMAQNSQKAYQRQCKQLGIEGIDVRRELIDQLKELPAELKRIGQTFSEVSSAAKFYLSFVAFTCDGKYQDSLTMLLYIAEHGDVTTYQYLHGEEPLSIESPLDSLLSSTQQSKGDALGDADAGGIDFGDADAGGIDF
;
A
#
# COMPACT_ATOMS: atom_id res chain seq x y z
N MET A 1 1.13 44.89 54.23
CA MET A 1 -0.18 44.33 53.84
C MET A 1 -0.44 44.44 52.35
N ASP A 2 0.34 45.24 51.60
CA ASP A 2 0.05 45.47 50.17
C ASP A 2 0.80 44.55 49.19
N GLU A 3 1.92 43.92 49.59
CA GLU A 3 2.67 42.99 48.71
C GLU A 3 1.92 41.67 48.46
N GLU A 4 1.14 41.16 49.42
CA GLU A 4 0.41 39.89 49.27
C GLU A 4 -0.78 39.97 48.28
N VAL A 5 -1.25 41.18 47.94
CA VAL A 5 -2.37 41.37 47.02
C VAL A 5 -1.89 41.48 45.57
N GLU A 6 -0.66 41.95 45.32
CA GLU A 6 -0.10 42.12 43.97
C GLU A 6 0.29 40.79 43.30
N GLU A 7 0.54 39.74 44.07
CA GLU A 7 0.95 38.41 43.57
C GLU A 7 -0.22 37.41 43.40
N LEU A 8 -1.46 37.83 43.64
CA LEU A 8 -2.61 36.94 43.50
C LEU A 8 -2.80 36.51 42.02
N PRO A 9 -2.81 35.19 41.73
CA PRO A 9 -2.99 34.71 40.38
C PRO A 9 -4.39 35.05 39.87
N ILE A 10 -4.47 35.64 38.68
CA ILE A 10 -5.74 35.94 38.02
C ILE A 10 -6.07 34.80 37.06
N ASP A 11 -7.15 34.08 37.35
CA ASP A 11 -7.70 33.07 36.44
C ASP A 11 -8.62 33.73 35.40
N ILE A 12 -8.33 33.50 34.12
CA ILE A 12 -9.06 34.08 32.99
C ILE A 12 -9.34 32.98 31.99
N HIS A 13 -10.63 32.74 31.73
CA HIS A 13 -11.05 31.85 30.67
C HIS A 13 -10.53 32.34 29.31
N LEU A 14 -9.87 31.47 28.54
CA LEU A 14 -9.18 31.84 27.28
C LEU A 14 -10.06 32.61 26.29
N ASN A 15 -11.30 32.16 26.06
CA ASN A 15 -12.25 32.83 25.16
C ASN A 15 -12.60 34.27 25.58
N LYS A 16 -12.36 34.62 26.85
CA LYS A 16 -12.58 35.96 27.40
C LYS A 16 -11.28 36.75 27.54
N LEU A 17 -10.12 36.19 27.20
CA LEU A 17 -8.81 36.81 27.39
C LEU A 17 -8.70 38.18 26.71
N VAL A 18 -9.05 38.27 25.43
CA VAL A 18 -8.99 39.54 24.67
C VAL A 18 -9.96 40.57 25.27
N HIS A 19 -11.18 40.15 25.60
CA HIS A 19 -12.16 41.02 26.26
C HIS A 19 -11.64 41.51 27.63
N PHE A 20 -10.99 40.65 28.41
CA PHE A 20 -10.38 41.01 29.68
C PHE A 20 -9.28 42.06 29.49
N ILE A 21 -8.35 41.83 28.56
CA ILE A 21 -7.25 42.77 28.22
C ILE A 21 -7.82 44.15 27.84
N VAL A 22 -8.85 44.20 26.99
CA VAL A 22 -9.43 45.47 26.53
C VAL A 22 -10.25 46.16 27.61
N SER A 23 -11.08 45.41 28.36
CA SER A 23 -11.94 45.98 29.42
C SER A 23 -11.15 46.60 30.57
N ARG A 24 -9.96 46.07 30.86
CA ARG A 24 -9.01 46.60 31.86
C ARG A 24 -8.05 47.65 31.29
N GLN A 25 -8.24 48.06 30.04
CA GLN A 25 -7.43 49.08 29.35
C GLN A 25 -5.95 48.70 29.17
N HIS A 26 -5.61 47.41 29.23
CA HIS A 26 -4.27 46.94 28.83
C HIS A 26 -4.07 47.02 27.32
N ALA A 27 -5.17 46.94 26.55
CA ALA A 27 -5.20 47.28 25.13
C ALA A 27 -6.37 48.23 24.83
N LYS A 28 -6.19 49.10 23.84
CA LYS A 28 -7.28 49.98 23.38
C LYS A 28 -8.33 49.20 22.58
N LYS A 29 -9.55 49.74 22.51
CA LYS A 29 -10.67 49.11 21.77
C LYS A 29 -10.42 49.03 20.26
N ASP A 30 -9.64 49.97 19.72
CA ASP A 30 -9.23 50.06 18.31
C ASP A 30 -7.98 49.21 18.00
N TRP A 31 -7.63 48.23 18.86
CA TRP A 31 -6.47 47.36 18.64
C TRP A 31 -6.51 46.62 17.31
N ALA A 32 -7.68 46.22 16.82
CA ALA A 32 -7.82 45.51 15.55
C ALA A 32 -7.44 46.41 14.35
N GLU A 33 -7.88 47.67 14.36
CA GLU A 33 -7.50 48.65 13.35
C GLU A 33 -6.02 49.01 13.46
N THR A 34 -5.51 49.16 14.69
CA THR A 34 -4.07 49.35 14.93
C THR A 34 -3.25 48.19 14.37
N THR A 35 -3.72 46.96 14.54
CA THR A 35 -3.05 45.74 14.02
C THR A 35 -3.06 45.73 12.49
N ARG A 36 -4.13 46.20 11.85
CA ARG A 36 -4.20 46.36 10.39
C ARG A 36 -3.15 47.36 9.89
N VAL A 37 -3.02 48.51 10.54
CA VAL A 37 -1.99 49.51 10.20
C VAL A 37 -0.58 48.93 10.40
N VAL A 38 -0.35 48.21 11.50
CA VAL A 38 0.93 47.56 11.75
C VAL A 38 1.25 46.54 10.65
N ARG A 39 0.26 45.81 10.16
CA ARG A 39 0.44 44.88 9.04
C ARG A 39 0.92 45.56 7.76
N GLU A 40 0.34 46.71 7.43
CA GLU A 40 0.76 47.51 6.30
C GLU A 40 2.22 47.97 6.46
N GLN A 41 2.62 48.37 7.67
CA GLN A 41 4.00 48.72 7.99
C GLN A 41 4.96 47.54 7.92
N ILE A 42 4.55 46.36 8.39
CA ILE A 42 5.32 45.11 8.25
C ILE A 42 5.56 44.81 6.77
N ASN A 43 4.52 44.85 5.95
CA ASN A 43 4.64 44.57 4.51
C ASN A 43 5.59 45.55 3.81
N ALA A 44 5.57 46.83 4.19
CA ALA A 44 6.53 47.81 3.69
C ALA A 44 7.97 47.51 4.18
N ALA A 45 8.14 47.23 5.48
CA ALA A 45 9.44 46.96 6.08
C ALA A 45 10.08 45.64 5.60
N ILE A 46 9.28 44.69 5.08
CA ILE A 46 9.78 43.43 4.51
C ILE A 46 10.51 43.65 3.18
N GLN A 47 10.09 44.65 2.39
CA GLN A 47 10.69 44.89 1.07
C GLN A 47 12.15 45.30 1.15
N ASP A 48 12.49 46.05 2.20
CA ASP A 48 13.86 46.27 2.61
C ASP A 48 14.16 45.29 3.74
N MET A 49 14.42 44.00 3.43
CA MET A 49 15.01 43.00 4.36
C MET A 49 16.36 42.46 3.86
N PRO A 50 17.37 42.26 4.72
CA PRO A 50 18.65 41.71 4.28
C PRO A 50 18.52 40.20 4.10
N GLU A 51 19.34 39.63 3.21
CA GLU A 51 19.43 38.18 3.02
C GLU A 51 20.13 37.54 4.23
N HIS A 52 19.38 37.35 5.32
CA HIS A 52 19.83 36.64 6.50
C HIS A 52 18.99 35.37 6.67
N PRO A 53 19.60 34.17 6.77
CA PRO A 53 18.87 32.89 6.77
C PRO A 53 17.78 32.78 7.84
N GLU A 54 18.05 33.24 9.06
CA GLU A 54 17.05 33.22 10.14
C GLU A 54 15.87 34.17 9.89
N ILE A 55 16.14 35.30 9.24
CA ILE A 55 15.11 36.27 8.86
C ILE A 55 14.26 35.66 7.76
N LEU A 56 14.88 35.08 6.72
CA LEU A 56 14.15 34.42 5.62
C LEU A 56 13.24 33.30 6.14
N LYS A 57 13.70 32.53 7.14
CA LYS A 57 12.89 31.50 7.81
C LYS A 57 11.72 32.10 8.62
N LEU A 58 11.93 33.23 9.30
CA LEU A 58 10.87 33.94 10.02
C LEU A 58 9.83 34.54 9.05
N LEU A 59 10.25 34.93 7.85
CA LEU A 59 9.39 35.51 6.82
C LEU A 59 8.72 34.45 5.93
N SER A 60 9.23 33.22 5.88
CA SER A 60 8.67 32.16 5.03
C SER A 60 7.38 31.59 5.63
N GLY A 61 6.27 31.74 4.92
CA GLY A 61 5.04 30.95 5.12
C GLY A 61 4.26 31.20 6.41
N THR A 62 4.57 32.26 7.17
CA THR A 62 3.90 32.52 8.46
C THR A 62 3.27 33.91 8.52
N TYR A 63 2.19 34.00 9.31
CA TYR A 63 1.65 35.27 9.78
C TYR A 63 2.70 35.95 10.68
N ILE A 64 3.27 37.07 10.22
CA ILE A 64 4.23 37.85 11.02
C ILE A 64 3.45 38.61 12.10
N ASN A 65 3.83 38.40 13.35
CA ASN A 65 3.20 38.97 14.53
C ASN A 65 4.24 39.74 15.36
N TYR A 66 3.80 40.30 16.47
CA TYR A 66 4.66 41.04 17.40
C TYR A 66 5.95 40.30 17.80
N PHE A 67 5.87 39.01 18.15
CA PHE A 67 7.05 38.24 18.59
C PHE A 67 8.06 38.02 17.46
N HIS A 68 7.58 37.88 16.22
CA HIS A 68 8.45 37.84 15.04
C HIS A 68 9.15 39.19 14.85
N CYS A 69 8.44 40.31 14.99
CA CYS A 69 9.01 41.65 14.90
C CYS A 69 10.10 41.88 15.96
N LEU A 70 9.89 41.42 17.21
CA LEU A 70 10.92 41.48 18.26
C LEU A 70 12.17 40.67 17.92
N LYS A 71 12.00 39.45 17.38
CA LYS A 71 13.13 38.61 16.93
C LYS A 71 13.89 39.28 15.79
N ILE A 72 13.19 39.85 14.82
CA ILE A 72 13.79 40.58 13.71
C ILE A 72 14.61 41.77 14.24
N VAL A 73 14.03 42.61 15.10
CA VAL A 73 14.76 43.72 15.75
C VAL A 73 15.98 43.22 16.52
N LYS A 74 15.88 42.07 17.22
CA LYS A 74 17.02 41.47 17.93
C LYS A 74 18.14 41.06 16.97
N ILE A 75 17.82 40.40 15.86
CA ILE A 75 18.79 40.01 14.83
C ILE A 75 19.44 41.27 14.24
N LEU A 76 18.65 42.26 13.86
CA LEU A 76 19.15 43.52 13.31
C LEU A 76 20.10 44.24 14.29
N LYS A 77 19.85 44.18 15.60
CA LYS A 77 20.75 44.77 16.61
C LYS A 77 22.11 44.07 16.66
N GLN A 78 22.15 42.78 16.34
CA GLN A 78 23.38 41.98 16.31
C GLN A 78 24.12 42.16 14.99
N THR A 79 23.40 42.26 13.86
CA THR A 79 24.01 42.35 12.52
C THR A 79 24.38 43.77 12.10
N GLU A 80 23.73 44.81 12.65
CA GLU A 80 23.96 46.23 12.29
C GLU A 80 24.58 47.04 13.46
N ALA A 81 25.34 46.37 14.34
CA ALA A 81 25.87 46.97 15.57
C ALA A 81 26.75 48.23 15.34
N ASP A 82 27.40 48.32 14.18
CA ASP A 82 28.31 49.43 13.82
C ASP A 82 27.59 50.64 13.19
N SER A 83 26.27 50.57 12.97
CA SER A 83 25.48 51.64 12.32
C SER A 83 24.99 52.75 13.27
N LYS A 84 25.53 52.84 14.49
CA LYS A 84 25.08 53.82 15.49
C LYS A 84 25.75 55.18 15.28
N ASN A 85 24.97 56.25 15.37
CA ASN A 85 25.50 57.62 15.40
C ASN A 85 26.17 57.93 16.76
N ILE A 86 26.84 59.08 16.86
CA ILE A 86 27.56 59.54 18.06
C ILE A 86 26.66 59.64 19.32
N LEU A 87 25.34 59.66 19.15
CA LEU A 87 24.33 59.66 20.22
C LEU A 87 23.75 58.27 20.54
N GLY A 88 24.27 57.21 19.91
CA GLY A 88 23.84 55.82 20.11
C GLY A 88 22.56 55.41 19.37
N TRP A 89 22.03 56.26 18.49
CA TRP A 89 20.86 55.94 17.66
C TRP A 89 21.28 55.19 16.39
N TYR A 90 20.55 54.13 16.06
CA TYR A 90 20.75 53.39 14.82
C TYR A 90 20.43 54.28 13.61
N THR A 91 21.34 54.32 12.64
CA THR A 91 21.18 55.17 11.44
C THR A 91 20.47 54.46 10.29
N SER A 92 20.49 53.12 10.25
CA SER A 92 19.88 52.31 9.20
C SER A 92 18.36 52.50 9.13
N GLN A 93 17.84 52.63 7.91
CA GLN A 93 16.41 52.83 7.65
C GLN A 93 15.60 51.60 8.10
N ARG A 94 16.03 50.41 7.68
CA ARG A 94 15.53 49.11 8.15
C ARG A 94 15.34 49.01 9.66
N MET A 95 16.37 49.32 10.46
CA MET A 95 16.25 49.26 11.92
C MET A 95 15.18 50.24 12.44
N LYS A 96 15.12 51.45 11.88
CA LYS A 96 14.11 52.45 12.25
C LYS A 96 12.71 51.96 11.93
N ASP A 97 12.50 51.35 10.76
CA ASP A 97 11.20 50.85 10.32
C ASP A 97 10.70 49.71 11.20
N TRP A 98 11.56 48.73 11.50
CA TRP A 98 11.20 47.62 12.39
C TRP A 98 11.02 48.07 13.85
N GLN A 99 11.76 49.06 14.33
CA GLN A 99 11.51 49.67 15.63
C GLN A 99 10.19 50.45 15.65
N ALA A 100 9.83 51.12 14.55
CA ALA A 100 8.55 51.83 14.43
C ALA A 100 7.37 50.84 14.46
N VAL A 101 7.48 49.72 13.76
CA VAL A 101 6.51 48.61 13.81
C VAL A 101 6.31 48.12 15.24
N VAL A 102 7.39 47.82 15.97
CA VAL A 102 7.31 47.37 17.36
C VAL A 102 6.66 48.43 18.25
N LYS A 103 7.09 49.70 18.14
CA LYS A 103 6.48 50.79 18.91
C LYS A 103 4.99 50.97 18.61
N GLN A 104 4.58 50.78 17.36
CA GLN A 104 3.18 50.88 16.98
C GLN A 104 2.34 49.73 17.56
N TYR A 105 2.91 48.52 17.65
CA TYR A 105 2.31 47.39 18.37
C TYR A 105 2.16 47.66 19.87
N GLU A 106 3.20 48.21 20.50
CA GLU A 106 3.23 48.53 21.93
C GLU A 106 2.30 49.70 22.28
N LYS A 107 2.16 50.66 21.36
CA LYS A 107 1.30 51.83 21.52
C LYS A 107 -0.15 51.41 21.69
N GLY A 108 -0.67 51.60 22.91
CA GLY A 108 -2.04 51.22 23.22
C GLY A 108 -2.26 49.71 23.33
N GLY A 109 -1.19 48.92 23.47
CA GLY A 109 -1.27 47.51 23.85
C GLY A 109 -1.83 46.57 22.77
N ALA A 110 -1.77 46.95 21.50
CA ALA A 110 -2.31 46.12 20.41
C ALA A 110 -1.66 44.72 20.36
N TYR A 111 -0.36 44.63 20.69
CA TYR A 111 0.35 43.35 20.78
C TYR A 111 -0.28 42.37 21.79
N LEU A 112 -0.80 42.85 22.93
CA LEU A 112 -1.42 41.99 23.94
C LEU A 112 -2.74 41.41 23.43
N ALA A 113 -3.56 42.25 22.79
CA ALA A 113 -4.84 41.82 22.24
C ALA A 113 -4.67 40.86 21.05
N GLU A 114 -3.77 41.17 20.10
CA GLU A 114 -3.44 40.29 18.98
C GLU A 114 -2.87 38.94 19.49
N SER A 115 -1.93 38.99 20.44
CA SER A 115 -1.34 37.76 21.00
C SER A 115 -2.38 36.90 21.73
N GLY A 116 -3.29 37.52 22.50
CA GLY A 116 -4.39 36.81 23.15
C GLY A 116 -5.37 36.19 22.15
N HIS A 117 -5.64 36.88 21.04
CA HIS A 117 -6.46 36.36 19.96
C HIS A 117 -5.80 35.17 19.25
N LEU A 118 -4.51 35.30 18.90
CA LEU A 118 -3.73 34.21 18.31
C LEU A 118 -3.67 32.99 19.23
N LEU A 119 -3.44 33.20 20.53
CA LEU A 119 -3.43 32.12 21.51
C LEU A 119 -4.77 31.37 21.56
N HIS A 120 -5.88 32.10 21.56
CA HIS A 120 -7.20 31.49 21.46
C HIS A 120 -7.36 30.69 20.15
N GLN A 121 -6.98 31.25 19.00
CA GLN A 121 -7.06 30.55 17.72
C GLN A 121 -6.24 29.23 17.73
N TYR A 122 -5.01 29.27 18.23
CA TYR A 122 -4.16 28.08 18.30
C TYR A 122 -4.75 26.99 19.18
N ILE A 123 -5.22 27.35 20.38
CA ILE A 123 -5.72 26.37 21.35
C ILE A 123 -7.12 25.86 20.95
N ALA A 124 -8.00 26.74 20.48
CA ALA A 124 -9.39 26.38 20.19
C ALA A 124 -9.56 25.70 18.82
N HIS A 125 -8.68 25.97 17.86
CA HIS A 125 -8.89 25.55 16.46
C HIS A 125 -7.68 24.84 15.86
N GLU A 126 -6.49 25.47 15.83
CA GLU A 126 -5.35 24.92 15.09
C GLU A 126 -4.84 23.61 15.70
N ILE A 127 -4.62 23.58 17.02
CA ILE A 127 -4.13 22.38 17.72
C ILE A 127 -5.14 21.22 17.60
N PRO A 128 -6.44 21.40 17.91
CA PRO A 128 -7.43 20.35 17.68
C PRO A 128 -7.51 19.89 16.22
N GLY A 129 -7.40 20.83 15.26
CA GLY A 129 -7.39 20.51 13.83
C GLY A 129 -6.22 19.61 13.45
N ILE A 130 -5.01 19.93 13.91
CA ILE A 130 -3.80 19.14 13.70
C ILE A 130 -3.91 17.77 14.41
N GLN A 131 -4.43 17.74 15.64
CA GLN A 131 -4.67 16.48 16.36
C GLN A 131 -5.65 15.57 15.60
N GLY A 132 -6.72 16.15 15.03
CA GLY A 132 -7.67 15.41 14.20
C GLY A 132 -7.04 14.88 12.92
N GLN A 133 -6.19 15.67 12.25
CA GLN A 133 -5.41 15.20 11.10
C GLN A 133 -4.45 14.06 11.47
N LEU A 134 -3.72 14.20 12.57
CA LEU A 134 -2.80 13.18 13.08
C LEU A 134 -3.53 11.86 13.39
N SER A 135 -4.70 11.95 14.02
CA SER A 135 -5.54 10.77 14.31
C SER A 135 -5.95 10.05 13.03
N ARG A 136 -6.41 10.78 12.00
CA ARG A 136 -6.74 10.19 10.69
C ARG A 136 -5.54 9.54 10.02
N CYS A 137 -4.39 10.21 10.00
CA CYS A 137 -3.16 9.63 9.43
C CYS A 137 -2.76 8.34 10.16
N THR A 138 -2.88 8.32 11.49
CA THR A 138 -2.57 7.14 12.31
C THR A 138 -3.54 5.98 11.99
N GLN A 139 -4.83 6.28 11.83
CA GLN A 139 -5.82 5.27 11.45
C GLN A 139 -5.52 4.67 10.06
N ILE A 140 -5.27 5.52 9.07
CA ILE A 140 -4.94 5.08 7.71
C ILE A 140 -3.67 4.21 7.72
N GLN A 141 -2.65 4.60 8.49
CA GLN A 141 -1.44 3.81 8.64
C GLN A 141 -1.73 2.41 9.17
N GLN A 142 -2.53 2.29 10.24
CA GLN A 142 -2.89 0.98 10.81
C GLN A 142 -3.68 0.11 9.83
N GLU A 143 -4.57 0.72 9.04
CA GLU A 143 -5.33 0.01 8.00
C GLU A 143 -4.40 -0.49 6.88
N CYS A 144 -3.43 0.32 6.45
CA CYS A 144 -2.40 -0.08 5.50
C CYS A 144 -1.55 -1.24 6.03
N ASP A 145 -1.04 -1.13 7.26
CA ASP A 145 -0.21 -2.17 7.90
C ASP A 145 -0.97 -3.51 7.99
N LYS A 146 -2.25 -3.45 8.37
CA LYS A 146 -3.11 -4.63 8.41
C LYS A 146 -3.32 -5.23 7.03
N ARG A 147 -3.61 -4.39 6.03
CA ARG A 147 -3.85 -4.84 4.64
C ARG A 147 -2.60 -5.47 4.04
N GLU A 148 -1.42 -4.92 4.33
CA GLU A 148 -0.14 -5.51 3.92
C GLU A 148 0.05 -6.90 4.54
N ALA A 149 -0.17 -7.04 5.85
CA ALA A 149 -0.06 -8.32 6.54
C ALA A 149 -1.03 -9.37 5.99
N ASP A 150 -2.28 -8.98 5.72
CA ASP A 150 -3.30 -9.86 5.14
C ASP A 150 -2.93 -10.31 3.73
N LEU A 151 -2.49 -9.38 2.86
CA LEU A 151 -2.02 -9.71 1.50
C LEU A 151 -0.81 -10.63 1.53
N HIS A 152 0.14 -10.39 2.42
CA HIS A 152 1.32 -11.24 2.58
C HIS A 152 0.92 -12.66 2.99
N LYS A 153 0.00 -12.80 3.96
CA LYS A 153 -0.52 -14.10 4.39
C LYS A 153 -1.30 -14.81 3.28
N MET A 154 -2.11 -14.08 2.50
CA MET A 154 -2.83 -14.62 1.35
C MET A 154 -1.86 -15.14 0.28
N ALA A 155 -0.82 -14.37 -0.05
CA ALA A 155 0.21 -14.77 -1.00
C ALA A 155 0.95 -16.03 -0.54
N GLN A 156 1.38 -16.09 0.73
CA GLN A 156 2.01 -17.28 1.31
C GLN A 156 1.10 -18.51 1.28
N ASN A 157 -0.19 -18.34 1.59
CA ASN A 157 -1.16 -19.43 1.56
C ASN A 157 -1.39 -19.94 0.13
N SER A 158 -1.53 -19.04 -0.83
CA SER A 158 -1.66 -19.38 -2.26
C SER A 158 -0.42 -20.13 -2.76
N GLN A 159 0.78 -19.65 -2.43
CA GLN A 159 2.04 -20.31 -2.78
C GLN A 159 2.14 -21.71 -2.17
N LYS A 160 1.80 -21.88 -0.89
CA LYS A 160 1.78 -23.19 -0.22
C LYS A 160 0.75 -24.14 -0.85
N ALA A 161 -0.43 -23.63 -1.20
CA ALA A 161 -1.47 -24.41 -1.86
C ALA A 161 -1.01 -24.89 -3.25
N TYR A 162 -0.41 -23.99 -4.05
CA TYR A 162 0.19 -24.32 -5.34
C TYR A 162 1.28 -25.39 -5.22
N GLN A 163 2.23 -25.20 -4.30
CA GLN A 163 3.30 -26.18 -4.05
C GLN A 163 2.75 -27.54 -3.59
N ARG A 164 1.68 -27.54 -2.78
CA ARG A 164 1.02 -28.79 -2.36
C ARG A 164 0.40 -29.51 -3.56
N GLN A 165 -0.26 -28.79 -4.47
CA GLN A 165 -0.82 -29.37 -5.69
C GLN A 165 0.28 -29.91 -6.62
N CYS A 166 1.36 -29.15 -6.82
CA CYS A 166 2.50 -29.62 -7.61
C CYS A 166 3.09 -30.92 -7.04
N LYS A 167 3.27 -31.00 -5.72
CA LYS A 167 3.71 -32.23 -5.04
C LYS A 167 2.75 -33.41 -5.22
N GLN A 168 1.43 -33.17 -5.17
CA GLN A 168 0.44 -34.22 -5.40
C GLN A 168 0.48 -34.76 -6.83
N LEU A 169 0.80 -33.91 -7.79
CA LEU A 169 1.00 -34.28 -9.20
C LEU A 169 2.41 -34.83 -9.47
N GLY A 170 3.32 -34.81 -8.49
CA GLY A 170 4.71 -35.26 -8.68
C GLY A 170 5.54 -34.36 -9.59
N ILE A 171 5.21 -33.06 -9.67
CA ILE A 171 5.88 -32.07 -10.52
C ILE A 171 6.55 -30.97 -9.66
N GLU A 172 7.56 -30.29 -10.20
CA GLU A 172 8.25 -29.18 -9.54
C GLU A 172 7.43 -27.88 -9.54
N GLY A 173 6.58 -27.67 -10.55
CA GLY A 173 5.75 -26.49 -10.71
C GLY A 173 6.45 -25.32 -11.39
N ILE A 174 7.51 -25.56 -12.16
CA ILE A 174 8.25 -24.53 -12.91
C ILE A 174 7.59 -24.30 -14.27
N ASP A 175 7.33 -25.37 -15.01
CA ASP A 175 6.55 -25.35 -16.26
C ASP A 175 5.55 -26.50 -16.20
N VAL A 176 4.44 -26.26 -15.50
CA VAL A 176 3.42 -27.28 -15.18
C VAL A 176 2.98 -28.06 -16.42
N ARG A 177 2.75 -27.35 -17.54
CA ARG A 177 2.31 -27.99 -18.78
C ARG A 177 3.38 -28.96 -19.29
N ARG A 178 4.63 -28.53 -19.36
CA ARG A 178 5.73 -29.36 -19.84
C ARG A 178 6.01 -30.54 -18.90
N GLU A 179 6.03 -30.29 -17.59
CA GLU A 179 6.27 -31.31 -16.57
C GLU A 179 5.22 -32.42 -16.62
N LEU A 180 3.94 -32.06 -16.77
CA LEU A 180 2.85 -33.04 -16.94
C LEU A 180 2.98 -33.84 -18.25
N ILE A 181 3.36 -33.21 -19.35
CA ILE A 181 3.56 -33.92 -20.63
C ILE A 181 4.77 -34.86 -20.53
N ASP A 182 5.84 -34.45 -19.86
CA ASP A 182 7.03 -35.28 -19.67
C ASP A 182 6.71 -36.54 -18.85
N GLN A 183 5.84 -36.46 -17.83
CA GLN A 183 5.37 -37.64 -17.07
C GLN A 183 4.63 -38.66 -17.96
N LEU A 184 3.88 -38.21 -18.96
CA LEU A 184 3.15 -39.11 -19.86
C LEU A 184 4.07 -39.95 -20.76
N LYS A 185 5.35 -39.60 -20.89
CA LYS A 185 6.33 -40.38 -21.66
C LYS A 185 6.68 -41.73 -21.02
N GLU A 186 6.49 -41.87 -19.71
CA GLU A 186 6.74 -43.12 -18.99
C GLU A 186 5.59 -44.13 -19.14
N LEU A 187 4.39 -43.65 -19.48
CA LEU A 187 3.17 -44.45 -19.56
C LEU A 187 3.25 -45.63 -20.55
N PRO A 188 3.77 -45.47 -21.80
CA PRO A 188 3.87 -46.60 -22.74
C PRO A 188 4.78 -47.73 -22.21
N ALA A 189 5.85 -47.38 -21.50
CA ALA A 189 6.74 -48.38 -20.92
C ALA A 189 6.03 -49.17 -19.80
N GLU A 190 5.24 -48.50 -18.96
CA GLU A 190 4.47 -49.14 -17.90
C GLU A 190 3.33 -49.99 -18.45
N LEU A 191 2.62 -49.54 -19.49
CA LEU A 191 1.59 -50.33 -20.18
C LEU A 191 2.18 -51.60 -20.79
N LYS A 192 3.34 -51.51 -21.43
CA LYS A 192 4.08 -52.67 -21.94
C LYS A 192 4.48 -53.63 -20.83
N ARG A 193 4.92 -53.12 -19.68
CA ARG A 193 5.25 -53.94 -18.50
C ARG A 193 4.02 -54.67 -17.96
N ILE A 194 2.90 -53.98 -17.86
CA ILE A 194 1.61 -54.57 -17.45
C ILE A 194 1.19 -55.66 -18.45
N GLY A 195 1.24 -55.39 -19.75
CA GLY A 195 0.96 -56.36 -20.81
C GLY A 195 1.78 -57.65 -20.66
N GLN A 196 3.06 -57.54 -20.31
CA GLN A 196 3.93 -58.69 -20.08
C GLN A 196 3.49 -59.55 -18.87
N THR A 197 2.96 -58.94 -17.81
CA THR A 197 2.48 -59.70 -16.63
C THR A 197 1.28 -60.59 -16.94
N PHE A 198 0.48 -60.29 -17.96
CA PHE A 198 -0.65 -61.13 -18.36
C PHE A 198 -0.21 -62.49 -18.93
N SER A 199 1.00 -62.57 -19.50
CA SER A 199 1.56 -63.83 -19.99
C SER A 199 1.72 -64.87 -18.87
N GLU A 200 1.97 -64.43 -17.63
CA GLU A 200 2.09 -65.29 -16.45
C GLU A 200 0.78 -66.02 -16.11
N VAL A 201 -0.36 -65.38 -16.41
CA VAL A 201 -1.72 -65.89 -16.13
C VAL A 201 -2.25 -66.73 -17.30
N SER A 202 -1.58 -66.72 -18.46
CA SER A 202 -2.01 -67.43 -19.68
C SER A 202 -2.25 -68.93 -19.45
N SER A 203 -1.37 -69.59 -18.69
CA SER A 203 -1.51 -71.02 -18.37
C SER A 203 -2.74 -71.32 -17.52
N ALA A 204 -3.04 -70.46 -16.54
CA ALA A 204 -4.23 -70.59 -15.70
C ALA A 204 -5.52 -70.32 -16.50
N ALA A 205 -5.48 -69.34 -17.41
CA ALA A 205 -6.59 -69.04 -18.31
C ALA A 205 -6.90 -70.20 -19.26
N LYS A 206 -5.87 -70.83 -19.85
CA LYS A 206 -6.00 -72.02 -20.71
C LYS A 206 -6.53 -73.23 -19.93
N PHE A 207 -6.10 -73.41 -18.69
CA PHE A 207 -6.65 -74.45 -17.81
C PHE A 207 -8.13 -74.23 -17.53
N TYR A 208 -8.53 -73.00 -17.18
CA TYR A 208 -9.94 -72.66 -16.95
C TYR A 208 -10.81 -72.93 -18.19
N LEU A 209 -10.35 -72.56 -19.38
CA LEU A 209 -11.08 -72.85 -20.62
C LEU A 209 -11.22 -74.35 -20.88
N SER A 210 -10.18 -75.13 -20.62
CA SER A 210 -10.21 -76.59 -20.73
C SER A 210 -11.20 -77.19 -19.73
N PHE A 211 -11.25 -76.66 -18.51
CA PHE A 211 -12.19 -77.06 -17.47
C PHE A 211 -13.65 -76.75 -17.86
N VAL A 212 -13.93 -75.51 -18.30
CA VAL A 212 -15.27 -75.09 -18.75
C VAL A 212 -15.73 -75.90 -19.96
N ALA A 213 -14.85 -76.15 -20.92
CA ALA A 213 -15.16 -76.98 -22.08
C ALA A 213 -15.57 -78.40 -21.67
N PHE A 214 -14.92 -78.97 -20.65
CA PHE A 214 -15.23 -80.28 -20.11
C PHE A 214 -16.53 -80.31 -19.27
N THR A 215 -16.77 -79.30 -18.42
CA THR A 215 -17.91 -79.31 -17.49
C THR A 215 -19.20 -78.73 -18.07
N CYS A 216 -19.12 -77.90 -19.10
CA CYS A 216 -20.25 -77.14 -19.63
C CYS A 216 -20.64 -77.51 -21.07
N ASP A 217 -20.21 -78.69 -21.58
CA ASP A 217 -20.47 -79.14 -22.96
C ASP A 217 -20.12 -78.07 -24.01
N GLY A 218 -18.96 -77.41 -23.82
CA GLY A 218 -18.50 -76.36 -24.74
C GLY A 218 -19.27 -75.04 -24.68
N LYS A 219 -20.21 -74.85 -23.75
CA LYS A 219 -20.81 -73.53 -23.51
C LYS A 219 -19.76 -72.59 -22.90
N TYR A 220 -19.70 -71.35 -23.38
CA TYR A 220 -18.78 -70.30 -22.92
C TYR A 220 -17.30 -70.51 -23.28
N GLN A 221 -16.99 -71.21 -24.38
CA GLN A 221 -15.60 -71.33 -24.89
C GLN A 221 -14.95 -69.99 -25.26
N ASP A 222 -15.76 -68.97 -25.60
CA ASP A 222 -15.29 -67.60 -25.88
C ASP A 222 -15.09 -66.76 -24.60
N SER A 223 -15.00 -67.41 -23.43
CA SER A 223 -14.66 -66.71 -22.19
C SER A 223 -13.20 -66.27 -22.22
N LEU A 224 -12.87 -65.15 -21.58
CA LEU A 224 -11.50 -64.67 -21.41
C LEU A 224 -10.75 -64.30 -22.72
N THR A 225 -11.45 -64.11 -23.85
CA THR A 225 -10.84 -63.76 -25.15
C THR A 225 -9.88 -62.57 -25.06
N MET A 226 -10.29 -61.49 -24.37
CA MET A 226 -9.44 -60.30 -24.17
C MET A 226 -8.20 -60.61 -23.32
N LEU A 227 -8.34 -61.42 -22.28
CA LEU A 227 -7.23 -61.77 -21.40
C LEU A 227 -6.19 -62.61 -22.15
N LEU A 228 -6.63 -63.59 -22.94
CA LEU A 228 -5.75 -64.42 -23.76
C LEU A 228 -5.08 -63.61 -24.86
N TYR A 229 -5.83 -62.73 -25.52
CA TYR A 229 -5.30 -61.85 -26.55
C TYR A 229 -4.21 -60.92 -26.01
N ILE A 230 -4.43 -60.28 -24.86
CA ILE A 230 -3.42 -59.44 -24.20
C ILE A 230 -2.24 -60.28 -23.68
N ALA A 231 -2.48 -61.50 -23.18
CA ALA A 231 -1.42 -62.39 -22.73
C ALA A 231 -0.52 -62.88 -23.87
N GLU A 232 -1.03 -62.94 -25.10
CA GLU A 232 -0.31 -63.36 -26.30
C GLU A 232 0.41 -62.19 -27.00
N HIS A 233 -0.27 -61.05 -27.14
CA HIS A 233 0.23 -59.91 -27.92
C HIS A 233 0.75 -58.74 -27.09
N GLY A 234 0.40 -58.66 -25.79
CA GLY A 234 0.83 -57.61 -24.89
C GLY A 234 0.13 -56.27 -25.13
N ASP A 235 0.89 -55.17 -25.05
CA ASP A 235 0.41 -53.81 -25.32
C ASP A 235 0.34 -53.59 -26.84
N VAL A 236 -0.86 -53.70 -27.40
CA VAL A 236 -1.14 -53.58 -28.84
C VAL A 236 -2.22 -52.54 -29.11
N THR A 237 -2.21 -52.00 -30.32
CA THR A 237 -3.18 -50.98 -30.72
C THR A 237 -4.58 -51.57 -30.89
N THR A 238 -5.61 -50.76 -30.64
CA THR A 238 -7.00 -51.13 -30.93
C THR A 238 -7.20 -51.50 -32.39
N TYR A 239 -6.44 -50.86 -33.30
CA TYR A 239 -6.45 -51.20 -34.72
C TYR A 239 -6.01 -52.64 -34.96
N GLN A 240 -4.88 -53.05 -34.38
CA GLN A 240 -4.36 -54.41 -34.49
C GLN A 240 -5.33 -55.45 -33.91
N TYR A 241 -6.01 -55.12 -32.81
CA TYR A 241 -7.05 -55.99 -32.25
C TYR A 241 -8.25 -56.17 -33.18
N LEU A 242 -8.69 -55.11 -33.85
CA LEU A 242 -9.89 -55.16 -34.72
C LEU A 242 -9.60 -55.78 -36.10
N HIS A 243 -8.40 -55.56 -36.63
CA HIS A 243 -8.06 -55.91 -38.02
C HIS A 243 -7.06 -57.06 -38.14
N GLY A 244 -6.42 -57.50 -37.05
CA GLY A 244 -5.46 -58.61 -37.04
C GLY A 244 -4.09 -58.27 -37.63
N GLU A 245 -3.86 -57.02 -38.05
CA GLU A 245 -2.60 -56.56 -38.65
C GLU A 245 -2.09 -55.29 -37.95
N GLU A 246 -0.77 -55.09 -37.93
CA GLU A 246 -0.17 -53.90 -37.33
C GLU A 246 -0.42 -52.64 -38.17
N PRO A 247 -0.71 -51.49 -37.54
CA PRO A 247 -0.90 -50.24 -38.25
C PRO A 247 0.40 -49.75 -38.91
N LEU A 248 0.28 -49.10 -40.07
CA LEU A 248 1.42 -48.56 -40.85
C LEU A 248 2.20 -47.46 -40.12
N SER A 249 1.54 -46.71 -39.24
CA SER A 249 2.14 -45.66 -38.41
C SER A 249 1.27 -45.43 -37.17
N ILE A 250 1.91 -45.09 -36.05
CA ILE A 250 1.25 -44.71 -34.80
C ILE A 250 1.64 -43.28 -34.49
N GLU A 251 0.67 -42.36 -34.52
CA GLU A 251 0.87 -40.97 -34.13
C GLU A 251 0.68 -40.81 -32.62
N SER A 252 1.69 -40.24 -31.96
CA SER A 252 1.60 -39.98 -30.52
C SER A 252 0.79 -38.70 -30.26
N PRO A 253 -0.28 -38.76 -29.43
CA PRO A 253 -0.98 -37.55 -29.00
C PRO A 253 -0.07 -36.54 -28.29
N LEU A 254 1.08 -37.00 -27.76
CA LEU A 254 2.05 -36.18 -27.05
C LEU A 254 2.82 -35.22 -27.98
N ASP A 255 3.03 -35.60 -29.24
CA ASP A 255 3.79 -34.79 -30.19
C ASP A 255 3.02 -33.54 -30.62
N SER A 256 1.70 -33.67 -30.75
CA SER A 256 0.77 -32.56 -30.97
C SER A 256 0.71 -31.61 -29.77
N LEU A 257 0.80 -32.13 -28.54
CA LEU A 257 0.81 -31.32 -27.32
C LEU A 257 2.14 -30.56 -27.14
N LEU A 258 3.27 -31.21 -27.44
CA LEU A 258 4.61 -30.59 -27.36
C LEU A 258 4.82 -29.48 -28.39
N SER A 259 4.35 -29.67 -29.63
CA SER A 259 4.44 -28.67 -30.69
C SER A 259 3.64 -27.40 -30.39
N SER A 260 2.45 -27.53 -29.80
CA SER A 260 1.65 -26.38 -29.35
C SER A 260 2.34 -25.52 -28.26
N THR A 261 3.26 -26.13 -27.50
CA THR A 261 3.96 -25.48 -26.37
C THR A 261 5.13 -24.58 -26.84
N GLN A 262 5.67 -24.82 -28.05
CA GLN A 262 6.72 -23.96 -28.61
C GLN A 262 6.16 -22.67 -29.24
N GLN A 263 4.91 -22.69 -29.71
CA GLN A 263 4.24 -21.50 -30.25
C GLN A 263 3.84 -20.50 -29.16
N SER A 264 3.53 -20.95 -27.94
CA SER A 264 3.08 -20.06 -26.86
C SER A 264 4.20 -19.29 -26.14
N LYS A 265 5.49 -19.59 -26.41
CA LYS A 265 6.62 -18.82 -25.87
C LYS A 265 6.85 -17.47 -26.57
N GLY A 266 6.10 -17.17 -27.65
CA GLY A 266 6.21 -15.92 -28.41
C GLY A 266 5.37 -14.74 -27.90
N ASP A 267 4.31 -14.97 -27.11
CA ASP A 267 3.27 -13.97 -26.84
C ASP A 267 2.98 -13.71 -25.35
N ALA A 268 3.99 -13.82 -24.49
CA ALA A 268 3.81 -13.63 -23.04
C ALA A 268 4.61 -12.45 -22.47
N LEU A 269 4.69 -11.32 -23.19
CA LEU A 269 4.99 -9.99 -22.64
C LEU A 269 4.31 -8.91 -23.52
N GLY A 270 3.02 -9.07 -23.76
CA GLY A 270 2.17 -8.07 -24.41
C GLY A 270 1.12 -7.59 -23.42
N ASP A 271 1.37 -6.42 -22.84
CA ASP A 271 0.42 -5.45 -22.30
C ASP A 271 -0.99 -6.01 -21.98
N ALA A 272 -1.17 -6.53 -20.76
CA ALA A 272 -2.50 -6.78 -20.23
C ALA A 272 -3.08 -5.43 -19.79
N ASP A 273 -3.77 -4.82 -20.75
CA ASP A 273 -4.77 -3.78 -20.59
C ASP A 273 -5.55 -3.96 -19.27
N ALA A 274 -5.84 -2.82 -18.65
CA ALA A 274 -6.54 -2.67 -17.39
C ALA A 274 -8.00 -3.15 -17.49
N GLY A 275 -8.21 -4.46 -17.58
CA GLY A 275 -9.50 -5.12 -17.39
C GLY A 275 -9.65 -5.53 -15.94
N GLY A 276 -10.39 -4.72 -15.17
CA GLY A 276 -10.67 -4.97 -13.76
C GLY A 276 -11.13 -6.41 -13.51
N ILE A 277 -10.50 -7.06 -12.54
CA ILE A 277 -10.96 -8.33 -11.98
C ILE A 277 -12.25 -8.03 -11.21
N ASP A 278 -13.39 -8.37 -11.82
CA ASP A 278 -14.73 -8.31 -11.25
C ASP A 278 -14.88 -9.39 -10.17
N PHE A 279 -14.63 -9.00 -8.92
CA PHE A 279 -15.02 -9.79 -7.76
C PHE A 279 -16.51 -9.50 -7.50
N GLY A 280 -17.35 -10.37 -8.06
CA GLY A 280 -18.80 -10.27 -8.05
C GLY A 280 -19.39 -9.68 -6.77
N ASP A 281 -20.12 -8.59 -6.97
CA ASP A 281 -20.94 -7.92 -5.98
C ASP A 281 -22.19 -8.78 -5.73
N ALA A 282 -22.16 -9.55 -4.64
CA ALA A 282 -23.34 -10.19 -4.09
C ALA A 282 -23.96 -9.26 -3.05
N ASP A 283 -24.87 -8.43 -3.57
CA ASP A 283 -26.03 -7.80 -2.93
C ASP A 283 -26.18 -8.05 -1.42
N ALA A 284 -25.98 -7.00 -0.64
CA ALA A 284 -26.65 -6.84 0.64
C ALA A 284 -26.93 -5.36 0.90
N GLY A 285 -28.07 -4.90 0.39
CA GLY A 285 -29.02 -4.08 1.15
C GLY A 285 -28.54 -2.72 1.64
N GLY A 286 -29.06 -1.68 1.00
CA GLY A 286 -28.84 -0.29 1.39
C GLY A 286 -29.08 -0.02 2.87
N ILE A 287 -28.23 0.84 3.42
CA ILE A 287 -28.51 1.58 4.65
C ILE A 287 -28.15 3.03 4.40
N ASP A 288 -29.18 3.86 4.47
CA ASP A 288 -29.18 5.31 4.44
C ASP A 288 -28.71 5.86 5.79
N PHE A 289 -27.70 6.74 5.78
CA PHE A 289 -27.39 7.72 6.83
C PHE A 289 -26.69 8.94 6.22
#